data_AF-W7D5K0-F1
#
_entry.id   AF-W7D5K0-F1
#
_cell.length_a   1.000
_cell.length_b   1.000
_cell.length_c   1.000
_cell.angle_alpha   90.00
_cell.angle_beta   90.00
_cell.angle_gamma   90.00
#
_symmetry.space_group_name_H-M   'P 1'
#
loop_
_entity.id
_entity.type
_entity.pdbx_description
1 polymer ?
#
loop_
_entity_poly.entity_id
_entity_poly.type
_entity_poly.pdbx_seq_one_letter_code
_entity_poly.pdbx_strand_id
1 'polypeptide(L)' 'AYQVGGSDAYIHGTTTGDVSYVRLSVNGQFVSQRLVDEDGTYKYYTRPAILSVNDEAIMVAYDAQGNELACQNVALT' A
#
# COMPACT_ATOMS: atom_id res chain seq x y z
N ALA A 1 1.79 11.97 -0.74
CA ALA A 1 2.75 11.41 0.23
C ALA A 1 1.98 10.49 1.16
N TYR A 2 2.36 9.21 1.25
CA TYR A 2 1.68 8.22 2.10
C TYR A 2 2.46 8.12 3.41
N GLN A 3 1.82 8.44 4.53
CA GLN A 3 2.39 8.30 5.87
C GLN A 3 1.85 7.03 6.52
N VAL A 4 2.74 6.22 7.09
CA VAL A 4 2.39 5.14 8.01
C VAL A 4 3.09 5.41 9.31
N GLY A 5 2.30 5.79 10.32
CA GLY A 5 2.81 6.22 11.62
C GLY A 5 1.79 6.93 12.49
N GLY A 6 0.50 6.66 12.26
CA GLY A 6 -0.61 7.11 13.11
C GLY A 6 -1.11 5.95 13.96
N SER A 7 -1.80 6.26 15.06
CA SER A 7 -2.26 5.33 16.11
C SER A 7 -3.13 4.13 15.67
N ASP A 8 -3.36 3.92 14.36
CA ASP A 8 -4.29 2.95 13.77
C ASP A 8 -3.63 1.83 12.95
N ALA A 9 -2.33 1.88 12.65
CA ALA A 9 -1.60 0.84 11.87
C ALA A 9 -2.14 0.61 10.44
N TYR A 10 -2.56 1.68 9.77
CA TYR A 10 -2.98 1.65 8.36
C TYR A 10 -2.12 2.54 7.47
N ILE A 11 -2.00 2.12 6.21
CA ILE A 11 -1.59 2.97 5.08
C ILE A 11 -2.87 3.51 4.47
N HIS A 12 -3.05 4.83 4.50
CA HIS A 12 -4.16 5.50 3.83
C HIS A 12 -3.67 6.06 2.52
N GLY A 13 -4.40 5.79 1.44
CA GLY A 13 -3.99 6.20 0.12
C GLY A 13 -5.13 6.47 -0.84
N THR A 14 -4.77 7.14 -1.94
CA THR A 14 -5.67 7.50 -3.03
C THR A 14 -4.99 7.20 -4.34
N THR A 15 -5.72 6.64 -5.29
CA THR A 15 -5.23 6.32 -6.63
C THR A 15 -6.02 7.09 -7.68
N THR A 16 -5.48 7.16 -8.88
CA THR A 16 -6.13 7.77 -10.04
C THR A 16 -5.94 6.87 -11.25
N GLY A 17 -6.82 6.98 -12.24
CA GLY A 17 -6.77 6.12 -13.43
C GLY A 17 -7.27 4.71 -13.16
N ASP A 18 -6.75 3.73 -13.90
CA ASP A 18 -7.30 2.37 -13.96
C ASP A 18 -6.83 1.43 -12.85
N VAL A 19 -6.41 1.97 -11.69
CA VAL A 19 -5.96 1.16 -10.57
C VAL A 19 -7.14 0.40 -9.95
N SER A 20 -7.04 -0.93 -9.92
CA SER A 20 -8.05 -1.82 -9.37
C SER A 20 -7.70 -2.31 -7.96
N TYR A 21 -6.40 -2.53 -7.70
CA TYR A 21 -5.93 -2.96 -6.39
C TYR A 21 -4.49 -2.54 -6.13
N VAL A 22 -4.10 -2.62 -4.86
CA VAL A 22 -2.75 -2.37 -4.39
C VAL A 22 -2.21 -3.56 -3.60
N ARG A 23 -0.88 -3.73 -3.56
CA ARG A 23 -0.20 -4.70 -2.71
C ARG A 23 0.91 -3.99 -1.93
N LEU A 24 1.03 -4.36 -0.65
CA LEU A 24 2.17 -3.95 0.16
C LEU A 24 3.31 -4.95 -0.03
N SER A 25 4.50 -4.44 -0.35
CA SER A 25 5.77 -5.15 -0.21
C SER A 25 6.48 -4.67 1.04
N VAL A 26 6.92 -5.60 1.90
CA VAL A 26 7.73 -5.31 3.08
C VAL A 26 9.03 -6.10 3.00
N ASN A 27 10.17 -5.43 3.06
CA ASN A 27 11.51 -6.05 2.97
C ASN A 27 11.63 -6.99 1.74
N GLY A 28 11.07 -6.58 0.60
CA GLY A 28 11.08 -7.34 -0.65
C GLY A 28 10.08 -8.51 -0.72
N GLN A 29 9.17 -8.66 0.25
CA GLN A 29 8.13 -9.68 0.25
C GLN A 29 6.74 -9.07 0.13
N PHE A 30 5.95 -9.53 -0.84
CA PHE A 30 4.56 -9.10 -0.97
C PHE A 30 3.67 -9.75 0.08
N VAL A 31 2.81 -8.92 0.69
CA VAL A 31 1.89 -9.32 1.75
C VAL A 31 0.57 -9.83 1.14
N SER A 32 -0.43 -8.97 0.98
CA SER A 32 -1.73 -9.30 0.40
C SER A 32 -2.17 -8.19 -0.55
N GLN A 33 -3.21 -8.46 -1.34
CA GLN A 33 -3.84 -7.42 -2.14
C GLN A 33 -4.96 -6.73 -1.37
N ARG A 34 -5.16 -5.45 -1.64
CA ARG A 34 -6.30 -4.66 -1.20
C ARG A 34 -6.92 -4.00 -2.44
N LEU A 35 -8.19 -4.27 -2.69
CA LEU A 35 -8.95 -3.56 -3.72
C LEU A 35 -8.96 -2.07 -3.43
N VAL A 36 -8.98 -1.24 -4.47
CA VAL A 36 -9.27 0.18 -4.34
C VAL A 36 -10.78 0.35 -4.24
N ASP A 37 -11.24 1.27 -3.39
CA ASP A 37 -12.65 1.61 -3.23
C ASP A 37 -13.13 2.45 -4.44
N GLU A 38 -14.43 2.51 -4.71
CA GLU A 38 -14.97 3.16 -5.94
C GLU A 38 -14.58 4.63 -6.07
N ASP A 39 -14.29 5.31 -4.96
CA ASP A 39 -13.83 6.71 -4.91
C ASP A 39 -12.31 6.87 -5.12
N GLY A 40 -11.61 5.78 -5.43
CA GLY A 40 -10.16 5.75 -5.62
C GLY A 40 -9.38 5.68 -4.30
N THR A 41 -10.02 5.57 -3.14
CA THR A 41 -9.32 5.49 -1.85
C THR A 41 -8.99 4.04 -1.49
N TYR A 42 -8.01 3.86 -0.60
CA TYR A 42 -7.79 2.59 0.08
C TYR A 42 -7.20 2.80 1.46
N LYS A 43 -7.47 1.82 2.34
CA LYS A 43 -6.74 1.63 3.60
C LYS A 43 -6.14 0.23 3.64
N TYR A 44 -4.85 0.14 3.93
CA TYR A 44 -4.11 -1.11 3.99
C TYR A 44 -3.63 -1.35 5.41
N TYR A 45 -4.09 -2.42 6.05
CA TYR A 45 -3.65 -2.76 7.41
C TYR A 45 -2.22 -3.31 7.38
N THR A 46 -1.33 -2.73 8.17
CA THR A 46 0.11 -3.03 8.07
C THR A 46 0.57 -4.13 9.00
N ARG A 47 -0.23 -4.52 10.01
CA ARG A 47 0.16 -5.58 10.95
C ARG A 47 -0.33 -6.95 10.45
N PRO A 48 0.47 -8.01 10.65
CA PRO A 48 1.77 -8.05 11.33
C PRO A 48 2.98 -7.80 10.41
N ALA A 49 2.79 -7.23 9.21
CA ALA A 49 3.84 -7.13 8.19
C ALA A 49 4.89 -6.06 8.48
N ILE A 50 4.49 -4.85 8.87
CA ILE A 50 5.39 -3.76 9.28
C ILE A 50 5.47 -3.77 10.81
N LEU A 51 6.67 -4.04 11.33
CA LEU A 51 6.94 -4.18 12.76
C LEU A 51 7.92 -3.12 13.27
N SER A 52 8.67 -2.48 12.36
CA SER A 52 9.70 -1.50 12.67
C SER A 52 9.69 -0.34 11.68
N VAL A 53 10.08 0.85 12.14
CA VAL A 53 10.33 2.00 11.25
C VAL A 53 11.53 1.78 10.31
N ASN A 54 12.35 0.77 10.58
CA ASN A 54 13.46 0.36 9.72
C ASN A 54 13.05 -0.64 8.63
N ASP A 55 11.80 -1.11 8.62
CA ASP A 55 11.31 -1.97 7.54
C ASP A 55 11.22 -1.16 6.24
N GLU A 56 11.59 -1.78 5.13
CA GLU A 56 11.33 -1.20 3.81
C GLU A 56 9.90 -1.50 3.40
N ALA A 57 9.06 -0.47 3.27
CA ALA A 57 7.67 -0.61 2.84
C ALA A 57 7.43 0.08 1.49
N ILE A 58 6.88 -0.68 0.53
CA ILE A 58 6.54 -0.19 -0.81
C ILE A 58 5.11 -0.57 -1.12
N MET A 59 4.29 0.41 -1.51
CA MET A 59 2.96 0.16 -2.04
C MET A 59 3.03 0.08 -3.57
N VAL A 60 2.45 -0.97 -4.13
CA VAL A 60 2.43 -1.22 -5.57
C VAL A 60 0.99 -1.26 -6.05
N ALA A 61 0.68 -0.48 -7.09
CA ALA A 61 -0.64 -0.36 -7.68
C ALA A 61 -0.74 -1.16 -8.98
N TYR A 62 -1.88 -1.82 -9.19
CA TYR A 62 -2.13 -2.69 -10.34
C TYR A 62 -3.47 -2.38 -11.01
N ASP A 63 -3.56 -2.62 -12.31
CA ASP A 63 -4.83 -2.66 -13.04
C ASP A 63 -5.60 -3.98 -12.77
N ALA A 64 -6.81 -4.10 -13.33
CA ALA A 64 -7.64 -5.30 -13.19
C ALA A 64 -7.05 -6.55 -13.89
N GLN A 65 -6.10 -6.38 -14.80
CA GLN A 65 -5.40 -7.46 -15.49
C GLN A 65 -4.14 -7.91 -14.74
N GLY A 66 -3.76 -7.19 -13.69
CA GLY A 66 -2.58 -7.46 -12.86
C GLY A 66 -1.29 -6.86 -13.40
N ASN A 67 -1.36 -5.90 -14.33
CA ASN A 67 -0.19 -5.14 -14.72
C ASN A 67 0.14 -4.11 -13.65
N GLU A 68 1.42 -3.96 -13.34
CA GLU A 68 1.91 -2.92 -12.42
C GLU A 68 1.81 -1.55 -13.09
N LEU A 69 1.19 -0.59 -12.39
CA LEU A 69 1.01 0.78 -12.87
C LEU A 69 1.91 1.77 -12.13
N ALA A 70 2.18 1.53 -10.84
CA ALA A 70 3.00 2.41 -10.03
C ALA A 70 3.59 1.69 -8.80
N CYS A 71 4.78 2.13 -8.39
CA CYS A 71 5.43 1.76 -7.15
C CYS A 71 5.72 3.03 -6.33
N GLN A 72 5.46 2.99 -5.02
CA GLN A 72 5.68 4.12 -4.14
C GLN A 72 6.21 3.67 -2.78
N ASN A 73 7.38 4.20 -2.38
CA ASN A 73 7.88 4.04 -1.02
C ASN A 73 6.93 4.68 -0.01
N VAL A 74 6.71 3.96 1.08
CA VAL A 74 5.91 4.39 2.21
C VAL A 74 6.86 4.86 3.30
N ALA A 75 6.73 6.13 3.71
CA ALA A 75 7.52 6.66 4.81
C ALA A 75 6.98 6.11 6.14
N LEU A 76 7.82 5.38 6.86
CA LEU A 76 7.53 4.88 8.21
C LEU A 76 8.05 5.88 9.24
N THR A 77 7.20 6.26 10.19
CA THR A 77 7.53 7.24 11.24
C THR A 77 7.01 6.80 12.60
#